data_AF-D8JRL5-F1
#
_entry.id   AF-D8JRL5-F1
#
_cell.length_a   1.000
_cell.length_b   1.000
_cell.length_c   1.000
_cell.angle_alpha   90.00
_cell.angle_beta   90.00
_cell.angle_gamma   90.00
#
_symmetry.space_group_name_H-M   'P 1'
#
loop_
_entity.id
_entity.type
_entity.pdbx_description
1 polymer ?
#
loop_
_entity_poly.entity_id
_entity_poly.type
_entity_poly.pdbx_seq_one_letter_code
_entity_poly.pdbx_strand_id
1 'polypeptide(L)'
;MRAVRLFALFFALSLAGLFLAGAARLSPVAPAYAEPTQPDPQSNAKDGQPALAKPSPDPKAAPASGEHKLPAFAPGNGFLTQAADGSSDAEGGGATEPDSDAAAKDVTTGSPPPESSTARTITLTTEPIAGTSTSITASLKAGGAAPKWPEFVGAKKLFGVVKKPAPLAARAIGYYSRGCLSGAEALPIDGPAWQEMRLSRNRNWGHPQLISLIKTFADDAQKQDGWPGLLVGDIAQPRGGPMITGHASHQVGLDADIWLTPMPKRRLTRKERETLNATSMLDDTGVAVDPKVFTDKQVSLIKRAASYPEVERIFVHPAIKKALCTAAGTDRQWLGKVRPFYGHYYHFHMRIKCPADFAGCKPQPPPTGDDGCGKEVDQWLSKVIPAKPSMSPPIPKPPQSVSVRPPAPPIMLADLPPECRALLAADPDPVPVPKEALMSRVAVHQVLAKAAAARAAFARSAGLAIVPASAAAAHPALRPHVKKTTTAETK
;
A
#
# COMPACT_ATOMS: atom_id res chain seq x y z
N MET A 1 -21.25 26.09 -59.73
CA MET A 1 -21.30 27.50 -59.27
C MET A 1 -22.27 27.53 -58.09
N ARG A 2 -21.82 27.52 -56.82
CA ARG A 2 -21.51 28.73 -55.98
C ARG A 2 -22.62 29.79 -56.14
N ALA A 3 -23.28 30.36 -55.14
CA ALA A 3 -23.06 30.50 -53.70
C ALA A 3 -24.30 31.29 -53.14
N VAL A 4 -24.75 31.07 -51.89
CA VAL A 4 -24.63 32.03 -50.75
C VAL A 4 -25.89 32.88 -50.40
N ARG A 5 -26.44 32.55 -49.20
CA ARG A 5 -26.84 33.38 -48.03
C ARG A 5 -28.11 34.27 -47.97
N LEU A 6 -28.87 33.98 -46.88
CA LEU A 6 -29.52 34.83 -45.85
C LEU A 6 -30.59 35.87 -46.22
N PHE A 7 -31.76 35.79 -45.55
CA PHE A 7 -32.21 36.78 -44.56
C PHE A 7 -33.37 36.24 -43.70
N ALA A 8 -33.41 36.65 -42.42
CA ALA A 8 -34.35 36.23 -41.38
C ALA A 8 -35.43 37.31 -41.11
N LEU A 9 -36.37 36.96 -40.21
CA LEU A 9 -37.40 37.76 -39.50
C LEU A 9 -38.83 37.75 -40.05
N PHE A 10 -39.75 37.10 -39.31
CA PHE A 10 -41.12 37.55 -38.96
C PHE A 10 -41.58 36.66 -37.78
N PHE A 11 -41.57 37.11 -36.52
CA PHE A 11 -42.54 37.91 -35.77
C PHE A 11 -43.41 37.03 -34.84
N ALA A 12 -43.27 37.28 -33.54
CA ALA A 12 -44.05 36.72 -32.45
C ALA A 12 -45.33 37.54 -32.22
N LEU A 13 -46.45 36.88 -31.88
CA LEU A 13 -47.66 37.32 -31.15
C LEU A 13 -48.61 36.07 -31.16
N SER A 14 -49.28 35.61 -30.11
CA SER A 14 -50.10 36.34 -29.15
C SER A 14 -50.30 35.57 -27.83
N LEU A 15 -50.38 36.36 -26.76
CA LEU A 15 -50.95 36.02 -25.46
C LEU A 15 -52.49 36.16 -25.48
N ALA A 16 -53.13 35.53 -24.49
CA ALA A 16 -54.44 35.84 -23.89
C ALA A 16 -55.68 35.01 -24.33
N GLY A 17 -56.19 34.24 -23.36
CA GLY A 17 -57.51 33.59 -23.36
C GLY A 17 -57.83 33.08 -21.95
N LEU A 18 -58.90 33.62 -21.37
CA LEU A 18 -59.25 33.76 -19.96
C LEU A 18 -59.98 32.53 -19.35
N PHE A 19 -59.71 32.25 -18.07
CA PHE A 19 -60.58 31.74 -16.99
C PHE A 19 -61.79 30.82 -17.30
N LEU A 20 -61.84 29.63 -16.65
CA LEU A 20 -63.01 29.19 -15.88
C LEU A 20 -62.64 28.15 -14.79
N ALA A 21 -63.47 28.12 -13.74
CA ALA A 21 -63.25 27.63 -12.39
C ALA A 21 -63.19 26.10 -12.18
N GLY A 22 -62.65 25.68 -11.03
CA GLY A 22 -62.80 24.32 -10.51
C GLY A 22 -61.99 24.07 -9.24
N ALA A 23 -62.52 24.44 -8.08
CA ALA A 23 -61.95 24.12 -6.77
C ALA A 23 -62.16 22.64 -6.43
N ALA A 24 -61.08 21.91 -6.14
CA ALA A 24 -61.14 20.65 -5.41
C ALA A 24 -59.98 20.60 -4.41
N ARG A 25 -60.33 20.56 -3.12
CA ARG A 25 -59.43 20.39 -1.98
C ARG A 25 -58.82 18.98 -2.00
N LEU A 26 -57.50 18.89 -1.92
CA LEU A 26 -56.79 17.68 -1.49
C LEU A 26 -55.67 18.06 -0.53
N SER A 27 -55.71 17.44 0.65
CA SER A 27 -54.78 17.59 1.77
C SER A 27 -53.36 17.12 1.42
N PRO A 28 -52.29 17.74 1.97
CA PRO A 28 -50.95 17.18 1.88
C PRO A 28 -50.74 16.17 3.03
N VAL A 29 -50.57 14.90 2.67
CA VAL A 29 -49.97 13.87 3.53
C VAL A 29 -48.45 14.08 3.49
N ALA A 30 -47.87 14.46 4.62
CA ALA A 30 -46.42 14.49 4.81
C ALA A 30 -45.88 13.06 4.99
N PRO A 31 -44.76 12.67 4.36
CA PRO A 31 -44.09 11.41 4.69
C PRO A 31 -43.28 11.58 5.98
N ALA A 32 -43.50 10.64 6.91
CA ALA A 32 -42.79 10.55 8.17
C ALA A 32 -41.28 10.30 7.96
N TYR A 33 -40.47 11.12 8.60
CA TYR A 33 -39.05 10.87 8.84
C TYR A 33 -38.90 9.62 9.73
N ALA A 34 -38.18 8.62 9.25
CA ALA A 34 -37.72 7.50 10.05
C ALA A 34 -36.27 7.78 10.48
N GLU A 35 -36.04 7.92 11.78
CA GLU A 35 -34.71 7.97 12.37
C GLU A 35 -34.03 6.58 12.38
N PRO A 36 -32.69 6.52 12.36
CA PRO A 36 -31.93 5.28 12.27
C PRO A 36 -31.80 4.59 13.64
N THR A 37 -32.09 3.30 13.66
CA THR A 37 -31.86 2.40 14.81
C THR A 37 -30.36 2.19 15.04
N GLN A 38 -29.90 2.53 16.25
CA GLN A 38 -28.64 2.09 16.85
C GLN A 38 -28.90 0.84 17.73
N PRO A 39 -27.86 0.04 18.03
CA PRO A 39 -27.99 -1.36 18.44
C PRO A 39 -28.33 -1.57 19.93
N ASP A 40 -28.96 -2.71 20.23
CA ASP A 40 -29.26 -3.23 21.57
C ASP A 40 -28.04 -3.19 22.53
N PRO A 41 -28.21 -2.67 23.76
CA PRO A 41 -27.42 -3.06 24.91
C PRO A 41 -28.20 -4.02 25.82
N GLN A 42 -27.48 -5.01 26.33
CA GLN A 42 -27.97 -5.98 27.31
C GLN A 42 -28.56 -5.32 28.56
N SER A 43 -29.64 -5.93 29.05
CA SER A 43 -30.40 -5.59 30.24
C SER A 43 -29.59 -5.67 31.54
N ASN A 44 -29.67 -4.61 32.36
CA ASN A 44 -29.83 -4.73 33.81
C ASN A 44 -30.54 -3.49 34.33
N ALA A 45 -31.75 -3.69 34.86
CA ALA A 45 -32.60 -2.67 35.45
C ALA A 45 -32.21 -2.44 36.92
N LYS A 46 -32.22 -1.17 37.36
CA LYS A 46 -32.66 -0.71 38.69
C LYS A 46 -32.95 0.79 38.67
N ASP A 47 -34.25 1.09 38.79
CA ASP A 47 -34.97 2.20 39.43
C ASP A 47 -34.38 3.63 39.53
N GLY A 48 -35.17 4.61 39.07
CA GLY A 48 -35.06 6.03 39.43
C GLY A 48 -35.69 7.01 38.42
N GLN A 49 -36.90 7.51 38.73
CA GLN A 49 -37.69 8.49 37.96
C GLN A 49 -37.17 9.96 38.16
N PRO A 50 -37.74 11.01 37.52
CA PRO A 50 -37.07 11.82 36.51
C PRO A 50 -36.76 13.27 36.96
N ALA A 51 -35.71 13.89 36.41
CA ALA A 51 -35.45 15.32 36.58
C ALA A 51 -35.72 16.09 35.27
N LEU A 52 -36.50 17.15 35.43
CA LEU A 52 -37.08 18.04 34.43
C LEU A 52 -36.06 18.76 33.54
N ALA A 53 -36.44 18.89 32.27
CA ALA A 53 -35.80 19.70 31.24
C ALA A 53 -35.88 21.21 31.52
N LYS A 54 -34.86 21.95 31.07
CA LYS A 54 -34.95 23.38 30.71
C LYS A 54 -34.27 23.61 29.35
N PRO A 55 -34.72 24.63 28.58
CA PRO A 55 -34.68 24.61 27.12
C PRO A 55 -33.43 25.23 26.49
N SER A 56 -33.14 24.80 25.26
CA SER A 56 -32.27 25.51 24.31
C SER A 56 -32.80 26.91 23.99
N PRO A 57 -31.91 27.90 23.77
CA PRO A 57 -32.22 29.06 22.97
C PRO A 57 -31.74 28.88 21.51
N ASP A 58 -32.63 29.25 20.59
CA ASP A 58 -32.46 29.32 19.13
C ASP A 58 -31.46 30.40 18.67
N PRO A 59 -31.03 30.36 17.39
CA PRO A 59 -29.77 30.92 16.92
C PRO A 59 -29.91 32.36 16.40
N LYS A 60 -28.99 33.25 16.79
CA LYS A 60 -28.59 34.45 16.03
C LYS A 60 -27.42 35.16 16.71
N ALA A 61 -26.24 35.04 16.12
CA ALA A 61 -25.19 36.08 16.00
C ALA A 61 -23.83 35.40 15.76
N ALA A 62 -23.24 35.66 14.59
CA ALA A 62 -21.83 35.42 14.37
C ALA A 62 -20.97 36.35 15.25
N PRO A 63 -19.79 35.90 15.67
CA PRO A 63 -18.69 36.83 15.85
C PRO A 63 -17.44 36.42 15.05
N ALA A 64 -16.65 37.46 14.83
CA ALA A 64 -15.51 37.58 13.95
C ALA A 64 -14.37 36.60 14.22
N SER A 65 -13.58 36.43 13.17
CA SER A 65 -12.23 35.86 13.10
C SER A 65 -11.39 36.09 14.36
N GLY A 66 -11.22 35.03 15.16
CA GLY A 66 -10.17 34.93 16.15
C GLY A 66 -9.01 34.12 15.57
N GLU A 67 -7.85 34.77 15.39
CA GLU A 67 -6.59 34.10 15.07
C GLU A 67 -6.27 33.05 16.14
N HIS A 68 -6.31 31.76 15.76
CA HIS A 68 -5.76 30.69 16.59
C HIS A 68 -4.33 30.40 16.11
N LYS A 69 -3.38 31.00 16.82
CA LYS A 69 -1.95 30.78 16.67
C LYS A 69 -1.62 29.34 17.07
N LEU A 70 -1.12 28.56 16.10
CA LEU A 70 -0.59 27.21 16.29
C LEU A 70 0.53 27.20 17.36
N PRO A 71 0.67 26.15 18.20
CA PRO A 71 1.88 26.00 19.00
C PRO A 71 3.05 25.67 18.06
N ALA A 72 4.03 26.56 18.05
CA ALA A 72 5.28 26.41 17.32
C ALA A 72 6.07 25.20 17.84
N PHE A 73 6.45 24.30 16.94
CA PHE A 73 7.41 23.24 17.22
C PHE A 73 8.81 23.88 17.22
N ALA A 74 9.39 24.11 18.41
CA ALA A 74 10.74 24.64 18.56
C ALA A 74 11.74 23.48 18.74
N PRO A 75 12.80 23.36 17.91
CA PRO A 75 13.93 22.49 18.20
C PRO A 75 14.89 23.19 19.16
N GLY A 76 15.07 22.64 20.35
CA GLY A 76 16.12 23.09 21.28
C GLY A 76 17.49 22.65 20.80
N ASN A 77 18.26 23.57 20.24
CA ASN A 77 19.71 23.42 20.07
C ASN A 77 20.39 23.75 21.41
N GLY A 78 20.88 22.72 22.11
CA GLY A 78 21.84 22.88 23.20
C GLY A 78 23.27 22.78 22.67
N PHE A 79 23.92 23.93 22.55
CA PHE A 79 25.36 24.07 22.33
C PHE A 79 26.11 23.64 23.61
N LEU A 80 27.11 22.76 23.48
CA LEU A 80 28.22 22.67 24.44
C LEU A 80 29.52 22.67 23.62
N THR A 81 30.22 23.80 23.70
CA THR A 81 31.60 23.99 23.27
C THR A 81 32.47 24.20 24.50
N GLN A 82 33.54 23.41 24.64
CA GLN A 82 34.93 23.86 24.86
C GLN A 82 35.82 22.60 24.95
N ALA A 83 36.75 22.43 23.99
CA ALA A 83 38.18 22.81 24.05
C ALA A 83 38.99 21.64 24.67
N ALA A 84 39.76 20.86 23.92
CA ALA A 84 41.01 21.17 23.21
C ALA A 84 42.18 21.47 24.15
N ASP A 85 43.11 20.52 24.20
CA ASP A 85 44.56 20.57 24.46
C ASP A 85 45.02 19.10 24.26
N GLY A 86 46.10 18.67 23.61
CA GLY A 86 47.25 19.23 22.92
C GLY A 86 48.21 18.03 22.69
N SER A 87 48.82 17.92 21.50
CA SER A 87 50.26 17.71 21.23
C SER A 87 51.09 16.92 22.28
N SER A 88 52.06 16.04 22.01
CA SER A 88 52.74 15.48 20.83
C SER A 88 53.81 14.51 21.39
N ASP A 89 54.40 13.71 20.50
CA ASP A 89 55.78 13.19 20.54
C ASP A 89 56.20 11.96 21.36
N ALA A 90 56.94 11.12 20.60
CA ALA A 90 58.20 10.44 20.92
C ALA A 90 58.21 9.04 21.58
N GLU A 91 58.65 8.08 20.74
CA GLU A 91 59.77 7.14 20.89
C GLU A 91 60.05 6.42 22.23
N GLY A 92 60.49 5.16 22.09
CA GLY A 92 61.51 4.58 22.99
C GLY A 92 61.23 3.14 23.39
N GLY A 93 62.02 2.22 22.86
CA GLY A 93 61.92 0.78 23.11
C GLY A 93 62.47 0.31 24.46
N GLY A 94 62.53 -1.01 24.62
CA GLY A 94 63.17 -1.64 25.77
C GLY A 94 62.66 -3.05 26.02
N ALA A 95 63.34 -4.03 25.42
CA ALA A 95 63.25 -5.43 25.78
C ALA A 95 63.75 -5.67 27.21
N THR A 96 63.17 -6.65 27.91
CA THR A 96 63.87 -7.60 28.80
C THR A 96 62.89 -8.66 29.30
N GLU A 97 63.05 -9.87 28.78
CA GLU A 97 62.93 -11.14 29.53
C GLU A 97 64.10 -11.23 30.54
N PRO A 98 64.10 -12.11 31.58
CA PRO A 98 64.06 -13.57 31.35
C PRO A 98 63.49 -14.48 32.48
N ASP A 99 63.40 -15.78 32.12
CA ASP A 99 63.67 -16.99 32.92
C ASP A 99 62.73 -17.33 34.11
N SER A 100 62.40 -18.60 34.43
CA SER A 100 62.99 -19.90 34.12
C SER A 100 62.03 -21.07 34.40
N ASP A 101 62.45 -22.27 33.94
CA ASP A 101 62.24 -23.62 34.51
C ASP A 101 60.89 -24.35 34.35
N ALA A 102 60.82 -25.67 34.16
CA ALA A 102 61.77 -26.73 33.77
C ALA A 102 60.96 -28.03 33.55
N ALA A 103 61.43 -28.81 32.57
CA ALA A 103 61.39 -30.27 32.37
C ALA A 103 60.33 -31.19 33.03
N ALA A 104 59.75 -32.08 32.20
CA ALA A 104 59.97 -33.53 32.31
C ALA A 104 59.57 -34.26 31.02
N LYS A 105 60.44 -35.19 30.60
CA LYS A 105 60.32 -36.08 29.44
C LYS A 105 59.56 -37.35 29.82
N ASP A 106 58.86 -37.97 28.87
CA ASP A 106 58.98 -39.42 28.67
C ASP A 106 58.74 -39.82 27.20
N VAL A 107 59.48 -40.84 26.75
CA VAL A 107 59.54 -41.37 25.38
C VAL A 107 59.17 -42.84 25.46
N THR A 108 58.25 -43.33 24.62
CA THR A 108 58.36 -44.67 23.98
C THR A 108 57.52 -44.73 22.70
N THR A 109 58.03 -45.52 21.76
CA THR A 109 57.91 -45.60 20.29
C THR A 109 56.75 -46.44 19.73
N GLY A 110 56.29 -46.14 18.49
CA GLY A 110 55.76 -47.16 17.55
C GLY A 110 54.71 -46.76 16.47
N SER A 111 55.18 -46.45 15.25
CA SER A 111 54.59 -46.70 13.89
C SER A 111 53.29 -46.00 13.35
N PRO A 112 53.09 -45.86 12.00
CA PRO A 112 52.50 -44.69 11.29
C PRO A 112 51.00 -44.84 10.84
N PRO A 113 50.35 -43.81 10.21
CA PRO A 113 48.95 -43.43 10.47
C PRO A 113 47.92 -43.93 9.44
N PRO A 114 46.60 -43.80 9.72
CA PRO A 114 45.61 -43.51 8.69
C PRO A 114 45.35 -41.99 8.64
N GLU A 115 45.35 -41.43 7.43
CA GLU A 115 45.00 -40.04 7.15
C GLU A 115 43.62 -39.68 7.69
N SER A 116 43.58 -38.86 8.75
CA SER A 116 42.38 -38.20 9.22
C SER A 116 42.34 -36.78 8.64
N SER A 117 41.39 -36.55 7.75
CA SER A 117 41.02 -35.24 7.23
C SER A 117 40.67 -34.29 8.39
N THR A 118 41.63 -33.48 8.81
CA THR A 118 41.35 -32.37 9.73
C THR A 118 40.70 -31.24 8.93
N ALA A 119 39.37 -31.23 8.90
CA ALA A 119 38.62 -30.04 8.50
C ALA A 119 38.99 -28.89 9.45
N ARG A 120 39.77 -27.92 8.95
CA ARG A 120 40.07 -26.68 9.68
C ARG A 120 38.77 -25.97 10.03
N THR A 121 38.45 -25.91 11.32
CA THR A 121 37.38 -25.05 11.83
C THR A 121 37.90 -23.62 11.84
N ILE A 122 37.42 -22.80 10.89
CA ILE A 122 37.70 -21.36 10.88
C ILE A 122 36.61 -20.68 11.73
N THR A 123 36.99 -20.19 12.91
CA THR A 123 36.12 -19.38 13.76
C THR A 123 36.31 -17.92 13.37
N LEU A 124 35.34 -17.36 12.62
CA LEU A 124 35.25 -15.93 12.37
C LEU A 124 34.38 -15.30 13.47
N THR A 125 35.00 -14.76 14.51
CA THR A 125 34.34 -13.88 15.46
C THR A 125 34.20 -12.50 14.84
N THR A 126 33.02 -12.20 14.29
CA THR A 126 32.63 -10.81 14.04
C THR A 126 31.81 -10.30 15.21
N GLU A 127 32.15 -9.11 15.72
CA GLU A 127 31.38 -8.41 16.74
C GLU A 127 29.89 -8.33 16.38
N PRO A 128 28.99 -8.36 17.39
CA PRO A 128 27.55 -8.27 17.17
C PRO A 128 27.23 -6.98 16.42
N ILE A 129 26.58 -7.13 15.26
CA ILE A 129 26.04 -6.00 14.52
C ILE A 129 24.88 -5.45 15.35
N ALA A 130 25.00 -4.23 15.85
CA ALA A 130 23.90 -3.54 16.51
C ALA A 130 22.68 -3.50 15.56
N GLY A 131 21.54 -4.03 16.02
CA GLY A 131 20.27 -3.96 15.28
C GLY A 131 19.75 -5.27 14.66
N THR A 132 20.37 -6.41 14.93
CA THR A 132 19.82 -7.74 14.61
C THR A 132 19.47 -8.51 15.87
N SER A 133 18.28 -9.14 15.92
CA SER A 133 17.82 -9.98 17.06
C SER A 133 18.67 -11.24 17.30
N THR A 134 19.74 -11.46 16.51
CA THR A 134 20.59 -12.64 16.64
C THR A 134 22.01 -12.32 16.20
N SER A 135 22.97 -12.66 17.06
CA SER A 135 24.40 -12.71 16.73
C SER A 135 24.63 -13.63 15.52
N ILE A 136 25.40 -13.18 14.52
CA ILE A 136 25.89 -14.05 13.44
C ILE A 136 27.17 -14.74 13.96
N THR A 137 27.03 -15.74 14.82
CA THR A 137 28.11 -16.68 15.12
C THR A 137 27.90 -17.91 14.24
N ALA A 138 28.48 -17.90 13.04
CA ALA A 138 28.45 -19.05 12.14
C ALA A 138 29.79 -19.78 12.22
N SER A 139 29.82 -20.90 12.95
CA SER A 139 30.93 -21.86 12.87
C SER A 139 30.83 -22.54 11.49
N LEU A 140 31.81 -22.32 10.62
CA LEU A 140 31.88 -22.94 9.29
C LEU A 140 32.26 -24.43 9.46
N LYS A 141 31.29 -25.28 9.84
CA LYS A 141 31.42 -26.73 9.66
C LYS A 141 31.01 -27.09 8.22
N ALA A 142 31.85 -27.84 7.53
CA ALA A 142 31.47 -28.52 6.29
C ALA A 142 30.22 -29.39 6.58
N GLY A 143 29.08 -29.03 5.99
CA GLY A 143 27.77 -29.65 6.24
C GLY A 143 26.73 -28.76 6.95
N GLY A 144 27.07 -27.54 7.39
CA GLY A 144 26.10 -26.59 7.97
C GLY A 144 25.16 -25.94 6.94
N ALA A 145 24.01 -25.44 7.37
CA ALA A 145 23.11 -24.65 6.51
C ALA A 145 23.69 -23.26 6.18
N ALA A 146 23.36 -22.72 5.00
CA ALA A 146 23.82 -21.39 4.60
C ALA A 146 23.37 -20.29 5.59
N PRO A 147 24.20 -19.26 5.87
CA PRO A 147 23.85 -18.18 6.80
C PRO A 147 22.53 -17.51 6.43
N LYS A 148 21.58 -17.39 7.37
CA LYS A 148 20.27 -16.77 7.11
C LYS A 148 20.43 -15.28 6.77
N TRP A 149 19.50 -14.75 5.97
CA TRP A 149 19.40 -13.31 5.75
C TRP A 149 18.96 -12.61 7.05
N PRO A 150 19.45 -11.38 7.31
CA PRO A 150 19.04 -10.60 8.46
C PRO A 150 17.55 -10.28 8.37
N GLU A 151 16.85 -10.36 9.49
CA GLU A 151 15.47 -9.92 9.60
C GLU A 151 15.41 -8.48 10.12
N PHE A 152 14.56 -7.66 9.48
CA PHE A 152 14.35 -6.27 9.87
C PHE A 152 12.93 -6.05 10.40
N VAL A 153 12.79 -5.09 11.32
CA VAL A 153 11.49 -4.57 11.76
C VAL A 153 11.08 -3.43 10.83
N GLY A 154 10.60 -3.79 9.63
CA GLY A 154 10.11 -2.79 8.67
C GLY A 154 8.84 -2.09 9.15
N ALA A 155 8.60 -0.88 8.67
CA ALA A 155 7.46 -0.04 9.06
C ALA A 155 6.11 -0.75 8.90
N LYS A 156 5.97 -1.64 7.91
CA LYS A 156 4.75 -2.45 7.73
C LYS A 156 4.34 -3.29 8.93
N LYS A 157 5.31 -3.76 9.72
CA LYS A 157 5.03 -4.54 10.95
C LYS A 157 4.46 -3.63 12.04
N LEU A 158 4.91 -2.37 12.10
CA LEU A 158 4.44 -1.38 13.09
C LEU A 158 3.06 -0.82 12.73
N PHE A 159 2.83 -0.44 11.48
CA PHE A 159 1.53 0.06 11.04
C PHE A 159 0.46 -1.05 10.99
N GLY A 160 0.84 -2.27 10.63
CA GLY A 160 -0.11 -3.38 10.46
C GLY A 160 -0.71 -3.94 11.75
N VAL A 161 -0.16 -3.60 12.92
CA VAL A 161 -0.76 -3.97 14.21
C VAL A 161 -1.78 -2.94 14.73
N VAL A 162 -1.74 -1.71 14.22
CA VAL A 162 -2.65 -0.63 14.63
C VAL A 162 -4.09 -0.98 14.28
N LYS A 163 -5.01 -0.81 15.24
CA LYS A 163 -6.43 -1.13 15.07
C LYS A 163 -7.32 0.10 14.94
N LYS A 164 -6.93 1.22 15.52
CA LYS A 164 -7.73 2.46 15.54
C LYS A 164 -6.98 3.66 14.94
N PRO A 165 -7.71 4.62 14.34
CA PRO A 165 -7.11 5.85 13.88
C PRO A 165 -6.59 6.66 15.07
N ALA A 166 -5.65 7.56 14.82
CA ALA A 166 -5.29 8.56 15.81
C ALA A 166 -6.37 9.66 15.84
N PRO A 167 -6.84 10.10 17.03
CA PRO A 167 -7.84 11.16 17.18
C PRO A 167 -7.21 12.54 16.97
N LEU A 168 -6.67 12.75 15.78
CA LEU A 168 -5.99 13.97 15.34
C LEU A 168 -6.70 14.53 14.12
N ALA A 169 -6.32 15.74 13.69
CA ALA A 169 -6.79 16.28 12.43
C ALA A 169 -6.42 15.36 11.25
N ALA A 170 -7.31 15.29 10.26
CA ALA A 170 -7.09 14.51 9.05
C ALA A 170 -5.92 15.08 8.24
N ARG A 171 -4.87 14.28 8.03
CA ARG A 171 -3.71 14.68 7.22
C ARG A 171 -3.12 13.49 6.47
N ALA A 172 -3.00 13.65 5.15
CA ALA A 172 -2.27 12.74 4.28
C ALA A 172 -0.77 13.14 4.30
N ILE A 173 0.08 12.35 4.96
CA ILE A 173 1.46 12.74 5.25
C ILE A 173 2.42 11.93 4.39
N GLY A 174 3.30 12.62 3.65
CA GLY A 174 4.30 12.01 2.79
C GLY A 174 3.79 11.73 1.39
N TYR A 175 4.26 10.63 0.80
CA TYR A 175 3.90 10.21 -0.56
C TYR A 175 3.03 8.95 -0.52
N TYR A 176 2.23 8.73 -1.55
CA TYR A 176 1.25 7.62 -1.63
C TYR A 176 1.80 6.23 -1.25
N SER A 177 3.08 5.96 -1.51
CA SER A 177 3.80 4.72 -1.16
C SER A 177 4.92 4.88 -0.13
N ARG A 178 5.02 6.05 0.50
CA ARG A 178 5.99 6.38 1.58
C ARG A 178 5.38 7.46 2.47
N GLY A 179 4.45 7.05 3.32
CA GLY A 179 3.70 8.01 4.13
C GLY A 179 2.84 7.36 5.21
N CYS A 180 1.96 8.16 5.80
CA CYS A 180 0.99 7.75 6.80
C CYS A 180 -0.25 8.66 6.77
N LEU A 181 -1.25 8.34 7.57
CA LEU A 181 -2.53 9.05 7.62
C LEU A 181 -2.91 9.33 9.07
N SER A 182 -3.03 10.60 9.47
CA SER A 182 -3.64 10.98 10.74
C SER A 182 -5.12 11.29 10.55
N GLY A 183 -5.93 11.15 11.62
CA GLY A 183 -7.35 11.54 11.59
C GLY A 183 -8.17 10.80 10.54
N ALA A 184 -7.88 9.52 10.32
CA ALA A 184 -8.56 8.74 9.30
C ALA A 184 -10.05 8.55 9.62
N GLU A 185 -10.89 8.72 8.60
CA GLU A 185 -12.31 8.37 8.66
C GLU A 185 -12.51 6.95 8.09
N ALA A 186 -13.34 6.15 8.75
CA ALA A 186 -13.76 4.87 8.20
C ALA A 186 -14.87 5.08 7.16
N LEU A 187 -14.75 4.42 6.00
CA LEU A 187 -15.91 4.16 5.17
C LEU A 187 -16.85 3.24 5.96
N PRO A 188 -18.14 3.59 6.14
CA PRO A 188 -19.10 2.65 6.68
C PRO A 188 -19.10 1.36 5.87
N ILE A 189 -19.04 0.22 6.55
CA ILE A 189 -18.92 -1.10 5.89
C ILE A 189 -20.08 -1.36 4.92
N ASP A 190 -21.20 -0.67 5.11
CA ASP A 190 -22.39 -0.67 4.28
C ASP A 190 -22.83 0.75 3.94
N GLY A 191 -23.33 0.91 2.72
CA GLY A 191 -24.07 2.10 2.31
C GLY A 191 -25.17 1.78 1.30
N PRO A 192 -25.98 2.76 0.92
CA PRO A 192 -27.05 2.59 -0.05
C PRO A 192 -26.55 1.96 -1.36
N ALA A 193 -25.44 2.48 -1.90
CA ALA A 193 -24.87 2.07 -3.18
C ALA A 193 -23.49 1.40 -3.09
N TRP A 194 -23.02 0.98 -1.91
CA TRP A 194 -21.74 0.27 -1.78
C TRP A 194 -21.74 -0.79 -0.68
N GLN A 195 -20.77 -1.71 -0.76
CA GLN A 195 -20.39 -2.63 0.30
C GLN A 195 -18.87 -2.78 0.35
N GLU A 196 -18.30 -2.72 1.56
CA GLU A 196 -16.89 -2.99 1.78
C GLU A 196 -16.59 -4.49 1.76
N MET A 197 -15.46 -4.86 1.16
CA MET A 197 -14.95 -6.21 1.02
C MET A 197 -13.73 -6.44 1.92
N ARG A 198 -13.50 -7.71 2.31
CA ARG A 198 -12.32 -8.10 3.12
C ARG A 198 -12.19 -7.34 4.46
N LEU A 199 -13.31 -7.19 5.17
CA LEU A 199 -13.43 -6.47 6.46
C LEU A 199 -12.37 -6.89 7.49
N SER A 200 -11.99 -8.18 7.50
CA SER A 200 -10.97 -8.73 8.40
C SER A 200 -9.61 -8.03 8.30
N ARG A 201 -9.32 -7.36 7.17
CA ARG A 201 -8.07 -6.64 6.94
C ARG A 201 -8.01 -5.31 7.69
N ASN A 202 -9.14 -4.75 8.10
CA ASN A 202 -9.24 -3.41 8.71
C ASN A 202 -8.60 -2.32 7.83
N ARG A 203 -9.05 -2.23 6.57
CA ARG A 203 -8.45 -1.37 5.53
C ARG A 203 -9.40 -0.36 4.91
N ASN A 204 -10.49 -0.02 5.60
CA ASN A 204 -11.51 0.92 5.13
C ASN A 204 -11.31 2.35 5.65
N TRP A 205 -10.08 2.71 6.00
CA TRP A 205 -9.76 4.01 6.55
C TRP A 205 -9.19 4.90 5.46
N GLY A 206 -9.61 6.16 5.41
CA GLY A 206 -9.18 7.10 4.40
C GLY A 206 -9.18 8.54 4.89
N HIS A 207 -8.64 9.42 4.07
CA HIS A 207 -8.83 10.85 4.26
C HIS A 207 -10.31 11.18 4.04
N PRO A 208 -10.94 12.10 4.82
CA PRO A 208 -12.37 12.42 4.68
C PRO A 208 -12.79 12.78 3.25
N GLN A 209 -11.93 13.47 2.50
CA GLN A 209 -12.18 13.78 1.08
C GLN A 209 -12.31 12.52 0.20
N LEU A 210 -11.48 11.50 0.42
CA LEU A 210 -11.59 10.23 -0.30
C LEU A 210 -12.86 9.48 0.10
N ILE A 211 -13.14 9.43 1.40
CA ILE A 211 -14.34 8.74 1.91
C ILE A 211 -15.61 9.37 1.35
N SER A 212 -15.68 10.70 1.34
CA SER A 212 -16.78 11.45 0.73
C SER A 212 -16.89 11.14 -0.77
N LEU A 213 -15.77 11.15 -1.50
CA LEU A 213 -15.78 10.86 -2.93
C LEU A 213 -16.26 9.44 -3.23
N ILE A 214 -15.87 8.43 -2.45
CA ILE A 214 -16.33 7.04 -2.65
C ILE A 214 -17.85 6.95 -2.49
N LYS A 215 -18.41 7.61 -1.46
CA LYS A 215 -19.87 7.65 -1.22
C LYS A 215 -20.59 8.30 -2.42
N THR A 216 -20.13 9.45 -2.89
CA THR A 216 -20.68 10.15 -4.06
C THR A 216 -20.54 9.31 -5.33
N PHE A 217 -19.37 8.73 -5.57
CA PHE A 217 -19.11 7.89 -6.73
C PHE A 217 -20.02 6.65 -6.76
N ALA A 218 -20.28 6.04 -5.62
CA ALA A 218 -21.18 4.90 -5.55
C ALA A 218 -22.60 5.26 -5.98
N ASP A 219 -23.11 6.39 -5.47
CA ASP A 219 -24.42 6.91 -5.80
C ASP A 219 -24.52 7.32 -7.28
N ASP A 220 -23.52 8.02 -7.81
CA ASP A 220 -23.51 8.48 -9.20
C ASP A 220 -23.42 7.31 -10.17
N ALA A 221 -22.54 6.33 -9.91
CA ALA A 221 -22.42 5.14 -10.74
C ALA A 221 -23.75 4.37 -10.81
N GLN A 222 -24.50 4.34 -9.69
CA GLN A 222 -25.81 3.69 -9.65
C GLN A 222 -26.90 4.48 -10.38
N LYS A 223 -27.02 5.77 -10.11
CA LYS A 223 -28.10 6.61 -10.62
C LYS A 223 -27.89 6.99 -12.09
N GLN A 224 -26.64 7.21 -12.50
CA GLN A 224 -26.31 7.79 -13.81
C GLN A 224 -25.80 6.74 -14.81
N ASP A 225 -25.10 5.72 -14.35
CA ASP A 225 -24.39 4.77 -15.23
C ASP A 225 -25.00 3.34 -15.19
N GLY A 226 -26.06 3.14 -14.39
CA GLY A 226 -26.74 1.85 -14.25
C GLY A 226 -25.88 0.76 -13.59
N TRP A 227 -24.81 1.14 -12.88
CA TRP A 227 -23.97 0.23 -12.11
C TRP A 227 -24.67 -0.14 -10.79
N PRO A 228 -24.85 -1.42 -10.43
CA PRO A 228 -25.72 -1.76 -9.29
C PRO A 228 -25.22 -1.26 -7.92
N GLY A 229 -23.92 -0.94 -7.81
CA GLY A 229 -23.27 -0.37 -6.64
C GLY A 229 -21.82 -0.84 -6.54
N LEU A 230 -21.02 -0.20 -5.69
CA LEU A 230 -19.59 -0.49 -5.57
C LEU A 230 -19.33 -1.63 -4.59
N LEU A 231 -18.47 -2.57 -4.98
CA LEU A 231 -17.74 -3.40 -4.04
C LEU A 231 -16.38 -2.74 -3.81
N VAL A 232 -16.18 -2.19 -2.61
CA VAL A 232 -14.98 -1.41 -2.25
C VAL A 232 -13.97 -2.33 -1.58
N GLY A 233 -12.74 -2.37 -2.10
CA GLY A 233 -11.61 -3.13 -1.57
C GLY A 233 -10.79 -2.35 -0.54
N ASP A 234 -9.47 -2.46 -0.61
CA ASP A 234 -8.57 -1.79 0.33
C ASP A 234 -8.56 -0.26 0.08
N ILE A 235 -8.63 0.54 1.15
CA ILE A 235 -8.44 2.00 1.16
C ILE A 235 -7.12 2.34 1.85
N ALA A 236 -7.04 2.27 3.18
CA ALA A 236 -5.82 2.37 3.97
C ALA A 236 -6.03 1.72 5.34
N GLN A 237 -4.93 1.44 6.04
CA GLN A 237 -4.96 1.04 7.46
C GLN A 237 -5.37 2.25 8.34
N PRO A 238 -5.74 2.07 9.62
CA PRO A 238 -6.27 3.15 10.47
C PRO A 238 -5.34 4.36 10.62
N ARG A 239 -4.03 4.16 10.52
CA ARG A 239 -3.01 5.22 10.52
C ARG A 239 -2.22 5.28 9.21
N GLY A 240 -2.77 4.69 8.15
CA GLY A 240 -2.11 4.53 6.87
C GLY A 240 -0.86 3.65 6.96
N GLY A 241 0.24 4.10 6.36
CA GLY A 241 1.53 3.41 6.42
C GLY A 241 1.63 2.18 5.52
N PRO A 242 2.85 1.64 5.36
CA PRO A 242 3.07 0.42 4.59
C PRO A 242 2.22 -0.76 5.09
N MET A 243 1.60 -1.49 4.18
CA MET A 243 0.77 -2.65 4.52
C MET A 243 1.60 -3.93 4.64
N ILE A 244 1.16 -4.86 5.50
CA ILE A 244 1.79 -6.19 5.66
C ILE A 244 1.74 -6.97 4.34
N THR A 245 0.64 -6.82 3.60
CA THR A 245 0.30 -7.52 2.35
C THR A 245 -0.38 -6.57 1.37
N GLY A 246 -0.33 -6.90 0.07
CA GLY A 246 -1.07 -6.18 -0.97
C GLY A 246 -0.26 -5.06 -1.60
N HIS A 247 -0.78 -3.84 -1.52
CA HIS A 247 -0.38 -2.72 -2.36
C HIS A 247 0.86 -2.02 -1.80
N ALA A 248 1.69 -1.48 -2.71
CA ALA A 248 2.82 -0.64 -2.31
C ALA A 248 2.39 0.77 -1.88
N SER A 249 1.27 1.28 -2.42
CA SER A 249 0.63 2.55 -2.04
C SER A 249 -0.42 2.35 -0.94
N HIS A 250 -1.51 3.14 -0.91
CA HIS A 250 -2.54 3.10 0.15
C HIS A 250 -2.04 3.54 1.52
N GLN A 251 -0.92 4.26 1.58
CA GLN A 251 -0.30 4.61 2.85
C GLN A 251 -0.82 5.94 3.43
N VAL A 252 -1.42 6.80 2.61
CA VAL A 252 -1.78 8.18 3.01
C VAL A 252 -3.28 8.46 2.96
N GLY A 253 -4.11 7.43 2.77
CA GLY A 253 -5.58 7.57 2.77
C GLY A 253 -6.17 8.23 1.53
N LEU A 254 -5.45 8.24 0.41
CA LEU A 254 -5.87 8.88 -0.86
C LEU A 254 -6.00 7.88 -2.03
N ASP A 255 -6.01 6.59 -1.71
CA ASP A 255 -6.12 5.48 -2.65
C ASP A 255 -7.28 4.57 -2.26
N ALA A 256 -8.02 4.05 -3.24
CA ALA A 256 -9.08 3.05 -3.02
C ALA A 256 -9.17 2.07 -4.18
N ASP A 257 -9.27 0.78 -3.86
CA ASP A 257 -9.55 -0.25 -4.86
C ASP A 257 -11.04 -0.43 -5.05
N ILE A 258 -11.51 -0.35 -6.28
CA ILE A 258 -12.92 -0.55 -6.64
C ILE A 258 -13.02 -1.77 -7.54
N TRP A 259 -13.78 -2.78 -7.11
CA TRP A 259 -13.93 -4.00 -7.89
C TRP A 259 -14.74 -3.74 -9.16
N LEU A 260 -14.35 -4.42 -10.24
CA LEU A 260 -15.09 -4.46 -11.50
C LEU A 260 -16.18 -5.54 -11.52
N THR A 261 -16.32 -6.25 -10.40
CA THR A 261 -17.43 -7.19 -10.13
C THR A 261 -18.66 -6.39 -9.69
N PRO A 262 -19.81 -6.53 -10.37
CA PRO A 262 -21.03 -5.84 -9.97
C PRO A 262 -21.48 -6.24 -8.56
N MET A 263 -21.88 -5.25 -7.75
CA MET A 263 -22.48 -5.51 -6.45
C MET A 263 -23.82 -6.26 -6.59
N PRO A 264 -24.08 -7.32 -5.81
CA PRO A 264 -25.36 -8.01 -5.85
C PRO A 264 -26.50 -7.12 -5.30
N LYS A 265 -27.75 -7.41 -5.70
CA LYS A 265 -28.97 -6.71 -5.24
C LYS A 265 -29.35 -6.97 -3.77
N ARG A 266 -28.44 -7.57 -3.00
CA ARG A 266 -28.62 -7.89 -1.59
C ARG A 266 -27.35 -7.54 -0.83
N ARG A 267 -27.46 -7.44 0.49
CA ARG A 267 -26.27 -7.35 1.34
C ARG A 267 -25.53 -8.68 1.38
N LEU A 268 -24.22 -8.61 1.23
CA LEU A 268 -23.30 -9.72 1.43
C LEU A 268 -23.05 -9.86 2.92
N THR A 269 -23.14 -11.10 3.41
CA THR A 269 -22.74 -11.44 4.78
C THR A 269 -21.24 -11.18 4.97
N ARG A 270 -20.81 -11.07 6.24
CA ARG A 270 -19.38 -10.93 6.57
C ARG A 270 -18.53 -12.04 5.95
N LYS A 271 -18.97 -13.29 6.02
CA LYS A 271 -18.24 -14.44 5.41
C LYS A 271 -18.12 -14.29 3.90
N GLU A 272 -19.21 -13.94 3.21
CA GLU A 272 -19.17 -13.73 1.76
C GLU A 272 -18.21 -12.62 1.36
N ARG A 273 -18.14 -11.53 2.12
CA ARG A 273 -17.17 -10.44 1.85
C ARG A 273 -15.72 -10.86 1.98
N GLU A 274 -15.43 -11.92 2.75
CA GLU A 274 -14.09 -12.50 2.86
C GLU A 274 -13.79 -13.50 1.74
N THR A 275 -14.78 -14.29 1.32
CA THR A 275 -14.55 -15.45 0.44
C THR A 275 -14.97 -15.26 -1.01
N LEU A 276 -15.81 -14.26 -1.31
CA LEU A 276 -16.25 -13.97 -2.68
C LEU A 276 -15.04 -13.61 -3.53
N ASN A 277 -14.89 -14.28 -4.67
CA ASN A 277 -13.80 -14.04 -5.61
C ASN A 277 -14.19 -12.92 -6.59
N ALA A 278 -13.30 -11.96 -6.77
CA ALA A 278 -13.49 -10.93 -7.78
C ALA A 278 -13.39 -11.54 -9.19
N THR A 279 -14.28 -11.14 -10.09
CA THR A 279 -14.27 -11.56 -11.49
C THR A 279 -13.08 -10.94 -12.22
N SER A 280 -12.25 -11.78 -12.86
CA SER A 280 -11.22 -11.31 -13.79
C SER A 280 -11.89 -10.73 -15.04
N MET A 281 -11.41 -9.59 -15.52
CA MET A 281 -11.86 -8.98 -16.76
C MET A 281 -11.07 -9.44 -17.99
N LEU A 282 -10.06 -10.31 -17.82
CA LEU A 282 -9.21 -10.80 -18.91
C LEU A 282 -9.75 -12.09 -19.50
N ASP A 283 -9.48 -12.29 -20.79
CA ASP A 283 -9.66 -13.57 -21.46
C ASP A 283 -8.54 -14.57 -21.13
N ASP A 284 -8.62 -15.77 -21.71
CA ASP A 284 -7.64 -16.83 -21.48
C ASP A 284 -6.23 -16.50 -21.98
N THR A 285 -6.08 -15.50 -22.85
CA THR A 285 -4.77 -15.03 -23.33
C THR A 285 -4.07 -14.14 -22.29
N GLY A 286 -4.85 -13.49 -21.42
CA GLY A 286 -4.35 -12.53 -20.44
C GLY A 286 -3.87 -11.20 -21.04
N VAL A 287 -4.02 -10.99 -22.34
CA VAL A 287 -3.58 -9.77 -23.05
C VAL A 287 -4.73 -8.99 -23.68
N ALA A 288 -5.95 -9.53 -23.63
CA ALA A 288 -7.19 -8.84 -23.97
C ALA A 288 -8.23 -9.00 -22.84
N VAL A 289 -9.31 -8.22 -22.92
CA VAL A 289 -10.45 -8.36 -22.00
C VAL A 289 -11.39 -9.47 -22.48
N ASP A 290 -12.05 -10.18 -21.56
CA ASP A 290 -13.14 -11.09 -21.91
C ASP A 290 -14.43 -10.28 -22.15
N PRO A 291 -14.95 -10.24 -23.39
CA PRO A 291 -16.15 -9.46 -23.72
C PRO A 291 -17.43 -9.96 -23.04
N LYS A 292 -17.43 -11.17 -22.46
CA LYS A 292 -18.57 -11.70 -21.70
C LYS A 292 -18.74 -11.01 -20.34
N VAL A 293 -17.67 -10.46 -19.78
CA VAL A 293 -17.67 -9.86 -18.43
C VAL A 293 -17.26 -8.39 -18.45
N PHE A 294 -16.43 -7.96 -19.39
CA PHE A 294 -16.06 -6.56 -19.58
C PHE A 294 -16.97 -5.91 -20.63
N THR A 295 -17.92 -5.11 -20.16
CA THR A 295 -18.98 -4.49 -20.98
C THR A 295 -18.93 -2.97 -20.88
N ASP A 296 -19.84 -2.29 -21.58
CA ASP A 296 -20.01 -0.83 -21.51
C ASP A 296 -20.27 -0.33 -20.08
N LYS A 297 -20.78 -1.19 -19.18
CA LYS A 297 -20.95 -0.85 -17.77
C LYS A 297 -19.62 -0.63 -17.06
N GLN A 298 -18.61 -1.48 -17.30
CA GLN A 298 -17.27 -1.30 -16.74
C GLN A 298 -16.57 -0.07 -17.35
N VAL A 299 -16.78 0.16 -18.64
CA VAL A 299 -16.28 1.38 -19.31
C VAL A 299 -16.87 2.62 -18.65
N SER A 300 -18.20 2.66 -18.46
CA SER A 300 -18.91 3.79 -17.86
C SER A 300 -18.51 4.01 -16.40
N LEU A 301 -18.34 2.94 -15.61
CA LEU A 301 -17.88 3.01 -14.23
C LEU A 301 -16.49 3.66 -14.12
N ILE A 302 -15.52 3.23 -14.95
CA ILE A 302 -14.16 3.78 -14.93
C ILE A 302 -14.16 5.23 -15.45
N LYS A 303 -14.94 5.51 -16.49
CA LYS A 303 -15.11 6.87 -17.02
C LYS A 303 -15.71 7.80 -15.97
N ARG A 304 -16.72 7.36 -15.22
CA ARG A 304 -17.32 8.10 -14.10
C ARG A 304 -16.27 8.43 -13.04
N ALA A 305 -15.53 7.43 -12.57
CA ALA A 305 -14.45 7.66 -11.62
C ALA A 305 -13.41 8.68 -12.15
N ALA A 306 -13.04 8.59 -13.43
CA ALA A 306 -12.08 9.53 -14.03
C ALA A 306 -12.63 10.95 -14.19
N SER A 307 -13.95 11.12 -14.21
CA SER A 307 -14.58 12.44 -14.42
C SER A 307 -14.40 13.38 -13.22
N TYR A 308 -14.23 12.85 -12.00
CA TYR A 308 -14.08 13.67 -10.80
C TYR A 308 -12.78 14.49 -10.82
N PRO A 309 -12.82 15.80 -10.55
CA PRO A 309 -11.63 16.66 -10.53
C PRO A 309 -10.62 16.28 -9.43
N GLU A 310 -11.09 15.65 -8.35
CA GLU A 310 -10.29 15.12 -7.24
C GLU A 310 -9.44 13.93 -7.68
N VAL A 311 -9.94 13.10 -8.61
CA VAL A 311 -9.22 11.92 -9.11
C VAL A 311 -8.05 12.35 -9.98
N GLU A 312 -6.85 11.93 -9.58
CA GLU A 312 -5.60 12.20 -10.27
C GLU A 312 -5.25 11.06 -11.24
N ARG A 313 -5.41 9.81 -10.79
CA ARG A 313 -5.09 8.61 -11.57
C ARG A 313 -6.03 7.46 -11.27
N ILE A 314 -6.23 6.63 -12.28
CA ILE A 314 -6.86 5.31 -12.15
C ILE A 314 -5.91 4.28 -12.73
N PHE A 315 -5.49 3.28 -11.95
CA PHE A 315 -4.65 2.19 -12.47
C PHE A 315 -5.50 0.98 -12.83
N VAL A 316 -5.27 0.47 -14.03
CA VAL A 316 -5.96 -0.71 -14.61
C VAL A 316 -4.95 -1.62 -15.29
N HIS A 317 -5.31 -2.88 -15.53
CA HIS A 317 -4.52 -3.78 -16.37
C HIS A 317 -4.32 -3.18 -17.78
N PRO A 318 -3.18 -3.42 -18.47
CA PRO A 318 -2.95 -2.89 -19.82
C PRO A 318 -4.02 -3.30 -20.84
N ALA A 319 -4.55 -4.53 -20.74
CA ALA A 319 -5.64 -5.00 -21.60
C ALA A 319 -6.93 -4.19 -21.39
N ILE A 320 -7.27 -3.85 -20.15
CA ILE A 320 -8.42 -2.99 -19.83
C ILE A 320 -8.18 -1.59 -20.39
N LYS A 321 -6.98 -1.02 -20.21
CA LYS A 321 -6.64 0.28 -20.81
C LYS A 321 -6.84 0.25 -22.33
N LYS A 322 -6.40 -0.80 -23.02
CA LYS A 322 -6.58 -0.95 -24.47
C LYS A 322 -8.07 -1.03 -24.84
N ALA A 323 -8.87 -1.79 -24.11
CA ALA A 323 -10.32 -1.88 -24.33
C ALA A 323 -11.03 -0.53 -24.13
N LEU A 324 -10.67 0.22 -23.09
CA LEU A 324 -11.18 1.58 -22.85
C LEU A 324 -10.81 2.54 -23.99
N CYS A 325 -9.59 2.44 -24.52
CA CYS A 325 -9.15 3.21 -25.67
C CYS A 325 -10.00 2.97 -26.92
N THR A 326 -10.40 1.71 -27.16
CA THR A 326 -11.29 1.35 -28.26
C THR A 326 -12.72 1.86 -28.03
N ALA A 327 -13.22 1.78 -26.79
CA ALA A 327 -14.60 2.13 -26.45
C ALA A 327 -14.86 3.65 -26.30
N ALA A 328 -13.84 4.48 -26.05
CA ALA A 328 -14.04 5.87 -25.62
C ALA A 328 -14.66 6.81 -26.67
N GLY A 329 -14.72 6.44 -27.96
CA GLY A 329 -15.24 7.31 -29.01
C GLY A 329 -14.47 8.63 -29.09
N THR A 330 -15.19 9.75 -29.18
CA THR A 330 -14.64 11.12 -29.32
C THR A 330 -14.33 11.80 -27.99
N ASP A 331 -15.06 11.47 -26.91
CA ASP A 331 -14.78 11.98 -25.56
C ASP A 331 -13.70 11.14 -24.88
N ARG A 332 -12.46 11.60 -25.02
CA ARG A 332 -11.25 10.84 -24.65
C ARG A 332 -10.43 11.48 -23.53
N GLN A 333 -10.74 12.70 -23.09
CA GLN A 333 -9.89 13.41 -22.12
C GLN A 333 -9.71 12.66 -20.79
N TRP A 334 -10.77 11.97 -20.34
CA TRP A 334 -10.75 11.16 -19.12
C TRP A 334 -9.73 10.01 -19.17
N LEU A 335 -9.38 9.51 -20.36
CA LEU A 335 -8.39 8.45 -20.53
C LEU A 335 -6.99 8.89 -20.06
N GLY A 336 -6.68 10.19 -20.08
CA GLY A 336 -5.38 10.68 -19.62
C GLY A 336 -5.11 10.40 -18.13
N LYS A 337 -6.17 10.20 -17.33
CA LYS A 337 -6.05 9.76 -15.93
C LYS A 337 -5.91 8.24 -15.79
N VAL A 338 -6.31 7.46 -16.79
CA VAL A 338 -6.29 5.99 -16.74
C VAL A 338 -4.92 5.47 -17.17
N ARG A 339 -4.21 4.82 -16.24
CA ARG A 339 -2.82 4.41 -16.37
C ARG A 339 -2.70 2.88 -16.37
N PRO A 340 -2.04 2.27 -17.37
CA PRO A 340 -1.79 0.84 -17.36
C PRO A 340 -0.80 0.47 -16.24
N PHE A 341 -1.08 -0.62 -15.52
CA PHE A 341 -0.21 -1.16 -14.48
C PHE A 341 -0.40 -2.69 -14.33
N TYR A 342 0.62 -3.39 -13.83
CA TYR A 342 0.53 -4.84 -13.56
C TYR A 342 -0.62 -5.17 -12.59
N GLY A 343 -1.24 -6.33 -12.73
CA GLY A 343 -2.39 -6.69 -11.89
C GLY A 343 -3.65 -5.94 -12.32
N HIS A 344 -4.43 -5.40 -11.38
CA HIS A 344 -5.58 -4.52 -11.66
C HIS A 344 -6.55 -5.02 -12.76
N TYR A 345 -6.75 -6.34 -12.80
CA TYR A 345 -7.59 -6.99 -13.81
C TYR A 345 -8.97 -7.38 -13.29
N TYR A 346 -9.22 -7.24 -11.99
CA TYR A 346 -10.53 -7.48 -11.35
C TYR A 346 -11.02 -6.29 -10.51
N HIS A 347 -10.16 -5.30 -10.35
CA HIS A 347 -10.42 -4.01 -9.70
C HIS A 347 -9.63 -2.94 -10.45
N PHE A 348 -10.06 -1.69 -10.33
CA PHE A 348 -9.21 -0.55 -10.64
C PHE A 348 -8.79 0.14 -9.34
N HIS A 349 -7.59 0.68 -9.33
CA HIS A 349 -7.06 1.48 -8.23
C HIS A 349 -7.36 2.94 -8.54
N MET A 350 -8.18 3.59 -7.71
CA MET A 350 -8.46 5.02 -7.80
C MET A 350 -7.55 5.81 -6.86
N ARG A 351 -6.92 6.87 -7.35
CA ARG A 351 -6.10 7.80 -6.57
C ARG A 351 -6.64 9.21 -6.69
N ILE A 352 -6.83 9.88 -5.55
CA ILE A 352 -7.14 11.31 -5.51
C ILE A 352 -5.89 12.14 -5.25
N LYS A 353 -5.95 13.43 -5.62
CA LYS A 353 -4.90 14.42 -5.38
C LYS A 353 -4.64 14.63 -3.88
N CYS A 354 -3.47 15.15 -3.57
CA CYS A 354 -3.21 15.71 -2.24
C CYS A 354 -4.22 16.84 -1.90
N PRO A 355 -4.72 16.90 -0.66
CA PRO A 355 -5.51 18.03 -0.18
C PRO A 355 -4.74 19.35 -0.34
N ALA A 356 -5.40 20.39 -0.86
CA ALA A 356 -4.74 21.65 -1.23
C ALA A 356 -4.23 22.46 -0.02
N ASP A 357 -4.80 22.22 1.16
CA ASP A 357 -4.56 22.92 2.42
C ASP A 357 -3.45 22.27 3.28
N PHE A 358 -2.79 21.22 2.79
CA PHE A 358 -1.76 20.52 3.55
C PHE A 358 -0.47 20.26 2.77
N ALA A 359 0.57 21.05 3.07
CA ALA A 359 1.89 20.94 2.44
C ALA A 359 2.65 19.63 2.76
N GLY A 360 2.26 18.91 3.82
CA GLY A 360 2.89 17.64 4.18
C GLY A 360 2.51 16.47 3.27
N CYS A 361 1.57 16.65 2.34
CA CYS A 361 1.25 15.68 1.29
C CYS A 361 2.08 15.97 0.03
N LYS A 362 2.85 14.99 -0.43
CA LYS A 362 3.68 15.11 -1.64
C LYS A 362 2.90 14.63 -2.87
N PRO A 363 2.57 15.51 -3.83
CA PRO A 363 1.87 15.12 -5.04
C PRO A 363 2.75 14.32 -6.00
N GLN A 364 2.11 13.69 -6.98
CA GLN A 364 2.79 13.16 -8.16
C GLN A 364 2.90 14.25 -9.23
N PRO A 365 3.86 14.13 -10.18
CA PRO A 365 3.78 14.91 -11.41
C PRO A 365 2.41 14.70 -12.06
N PRO A 366 1.72 15.71 -12.61
CA PRO A 366 0.41 15.51 -13.22
C PRO A 366 0.52 14.56 -14.44
N PRO A 367 -0.55 13.82 -14.79
CA PRO A 367 -0.61 13.15 -16.08
C PRO A 367 -0.38 14.16 -17.22
N THR A 368 0.23 13.72 -18.32
CA THR A 368 0.59 14.58 -19.45
C THR A 368 -0.60 15.15 -20.22
N GLY A 369 -1.82 14.65 -19.96
CA GLY A 369 -3.04 14.98 -20.69
C GLY A 369 -3.24 14.15 -21.96
N ASP A 370 -2.22 13.42 -22.42
CA ASP A 370 -2.34 12.44 -23.49
C ASP A 370 -3.23 11.27 -23.07
N ASP A 371 -4.04 10.74 -24.00
CA ASP A 371 -4.97 9.66 -23.69
C ASP A 371 -4.27 8.30 -23.41
N GLY A 372 -2.97 8.19 -23.72
CA GLY A 372 -2.14 7.01 -23.47
C GLY A 372 -2.48 5.81 -24.35
N CYS A 373 -3.24 6.00 -25.44
CA CYS A 373 -3.78 4.92 -26.26
C CYS A 373 -2.89 4.49 -27.43
N GLY A 374 -1.80 5.22 -27.67
CA GLY A 374 -0.78 4.87 -28.66
C GLY A 374 0.32 3.96 -28.09
N LYS A 375 1.58 4.35 -28.30
CA LYS A 375 2.77 3.54 -27.97
C LYS A 375 2.83 3.09 -26.51
N GLU A 376 2.30 3.89 -25.58
CA GLU A 376 2.37 3.57 -24.17
C GLU A 376 1.63 2.28 -23.81
N VAL A 377 0.35 2.15 -24.17
CA VAL A 377 -0.42 0.96 -23.81
C VAL A 377 0.15 -0.30 -24.48
N ASP A 378 0.68 -0.18 -25.70
CA ASP A 378 1.32 -1.28 -26.41
C ASP A 378 2.64 -1.72 -25.73
N GLN A 379 3.44 -0.76 -25.25
CA GLN A 379 4.63 -1.04 -24.43
C GLN A 379 4.30 -1.68 -23.08
N TRP A 380 3.13 -1.40 -22.52
CA TRP A 380 2.67 -2.05 -21.30
C TRP A 380 2.12 -3.46 -21.56
N LEU A 381 1.40 -3.66 -22.67
CA LEU A 381 0.95 -4.97 -23.11
C LEU A 381 2.12 -5.93 -23.32
N SER A 382 3.20 -5.48 -23.99
CA SER A 382 4.38 -6.33 -24.22
C SER A 382 5.06 -6.81 -22.93
N LYS A 383 4.91 -6.08 -21.83
CA LYS A 383 5.43 -6.46 -20.50
C LYS A 383 4.57 -7.51 -19.78
N VAL A 384 3.29 -7.64 -20.15
CA VAL A 384 2.35 -8.60 -19.54
C VAL A 384 2.08 -9.83 -20.40
N ILE A 385 2.53 -9.84 -21.66
CA ILE A 385 2.51 -11.06 -22.48
C ILE A 385 3.23 -12.19 -21.71
N PRO A 386 2.55 -13.32 -21.44
CA PRO A 386 3.19 -14.47 -20.82
C PRO A 386 4.43 -14.86 -21.62
N ALA A 387 5.57 -15.03 -20.95
CA ALA A 387 6.75 -15.57 -21.61
C ALA A 387 6.38 -16.92 -22.25
N LYS A 388 6.67 -17.11 -23.54
CA LYS A 388 6.52 -18.42 -24.18
C LYS A 388 7.22 -19.45 -23.28
N PRO A 389 6.60 -20.61 -23.01
CA PRO A 389 7.29 -21.68 -22.31
C PRO A 389 8.63 -21.89 -23.02
N SER A 390 9.74 -21.79 -22.29
CA SER A 390 11.02 -22.11 -22.87
C SER A 390 10.93 -23.56 -23.35
N MET A 391 11.08 -23.78 -24.66
CA MET A 391 11.17 -25.13 -25.23
C MET A 391 12.49 -25.81 -24.85
N SER A 392 13.41 -25.08 -24.22
CA SER A 392 14.60 -25.67 -23.62
C SER A 392 14.22 -26.42 -22.35
N PRO A 393 14.72 -27.65 -22.15
CA PRO A 393 14.57 -28.37 -20.89
C PRO A 393 15.00 -27.44 -19.74
N PRO A 394 14.26 -27.39 -18.62
CA PRO A 394 14.70 -26.64 -17.46
C PRO A 394 16.10 -27.13 -17.10
N ILE A 395 17.10 -26.24 -17.16
CA ILE A 395 18.44 -26.56 -16.69
C ILE A 395 18.26 -27.05 -15.25
N PRO A 396 18.67 -28.28 -14.91
CA PRO A 396 18.55 -28.79 -13.56
C PRO A 396 19.18 -27.76 -12.62
N LYS A 397 18.41 -27.24 -11.65
CA LYS A 397 19.01 -26.45 -10.58
C LYS A 397 20.11 -27.33 -9.98
N PRO A 398 21.34 -26.83 -9.83
CA PRO A 398 22.39 -27.59 -9.15
C PRO A 398 21.80 -28.09 -7.84
N PRO A 399 21.96 -29.40 -7.51
CA PRO A 399 21.26 -30.04 -6.39
C PRO A 399 21.52 -29.33 -5.06
N GLN A 400 22.57 -28.50 -4.98
CA GLN A 400 22.85 -27.59 -3.89
C GLN A 400 23.38 -26.26 -4.44
N SER A 401 22.53 -25.23 -4.48
CA SER A 401 22.94 -23.87 -4.87
C SER A 401 22.51 -22.86 -3.80
N VAL A 402 23.36 -21.85 -3.57
CA VAL A 402 23.10 -20.81 -2.57
C VAL A 402 22.86 -19.49 -3.29
N SER A 403 21.68 -18.88 -3.05
CA SER A 403 21.45 -17.50 -3.48
C SER A 403 22.28 -16.55 -2.63
N VAL A 404 23.13 -15.77 -3.30
CA VAL A 404 23.91 -14.68 -2.70
C VAL A 404 23.29 -13.30 -2.96
N ARG A 405 22.19 -13.24 -3.72
CA ARG A 405 21.47 -12.00 -4.00
C ARG A 405 20.67 -11.58 -2.77
N PRO A 406 20.92 -10.38 -2.20
CA PRO A 406 20.13 -9.88 -1.09
C PRO A 406 18.64 -9.78 -1.47
N PRO A 407 17.73 -10.05 -0.52
CA PRO A 407 16.33 -9.68 -0.69
C PRO A 407 16.20 -8.16 -0.83
N ALA A 408 15.11 -7.70 -1.45
CA ALA A 408 14.79 -6.28 -1.49
C ALA A 408 14.60 -5.77 -0.04
N PRO A 409 15.25 -4.67 0.36
CA PRO A 409 15.12 -4.14 1.71
C PRO A 409 13.67 -3.70 1.97
N PRO A 410 13.13 -3.92 3.17
CA PRO A 410 11.83 -3.37 3.53
C PRO A 410 11.91 -1.85 3.67
N ILE A 411 10.75 -1.18 3.58
CA ILE A 411 10.62 0.22 4.00
C ILE A 411 10.79 0.27 5.53
N MET A 412 11.82 0.95 6.01
CA MET A 412 12.07 1.18 7.42
C MET A 412 11.23 2.35 7.93
N LEU A 413 11.05 2.48 9.25
CA LEU A 413 10.34 3.64 9.79
C LEU A 413 11.13 4.94 9.53
N ALA A 414 12.46 4.85 9.51
CA ALA A 414 13.35 5.96 9.15
C ALA A 414 13.26 6.38 7.66
N ASP A 415 12.65 5.57 6.78
CA ASP A 415 12.39 5.94 5.39
C ASP A 415 11.08 6.76 5.22
N LEU A 416 10.29 6.90 6.28
CA LEU A 416 9.01 7.62 6.29
C LEU A 416 9.18 9.04 6.85
N PRO A 417 8.25 9.98 6.59
CA PRO A 417 8.23 11.28 7.23
C PRO A 417 8.28 11.15 8.78
N PRO A 418 9.01 12.04 9.49
CA PRO A 418 9.14 11.98 10.95
C PRO A 418 7.80 11.95 11.70
N GLU A 419 6.78 12.62 11.17
CA GLU A 419 5.42 12.66 11.71
C GLU A 419 4.79 11.26 11.74
N CYS A 420 5.16 10.36 10.83
CA CYS A 420 4.68 8.99 10.82
C CYS A 420 5.19 8.17 12.01
N ARG A 421 6.38 8.49 12.52
CA ARG A 421 6.88 7.92 13.77
C ARG A 421 6.09 8.46 14.97
N ALA A 422 5.84 9.76 15.01
CA ALA A 422 5.05 10.38 16.09
C ALA A 422 3.61 9.82 16.11
N LEU A 423 3.03 9.59 14.93
CA LEU A 423 1.69 9.04 14.77
C LEU A 423 1.55 7.62 15.33
N LEU A 424 2.59 6.78 15.28
CA LEU A 424 2.56 5.46 15.91
C LEU A 424 2.47 5.54 17.44
N ALA A 425 2.97 6.62 18.05
CA ALA A 425 2.90 6.84 19.49
C ALA A 425 1.58 7.47 19.97
N ALA A 426 0.67 7.83 19.05
CA ALA A 426 -0.60 8.45 19.41
C ALA A 426 -1.57 7.44 20.05
N ASP A 427 -2.45 7.94 20.91
CA ASP A 427 -3.62 7.23 21.43
C ASP A 427 -4.61 6.83 20.33
N PRO A 428 -5.53 5.87 20.58
CA PRO A 428 -5.67 5.07 21.81
C PRO A 428 -4.76 3.83 21.87
N ASP A 429 -4.11 3.47 20.76
CA ASP A 429 -3.31 2.25 20.63
C ASP A 429 -1.85 2.60 20.29
N PRO A 430 -1.04 3.12 21.23
CA PRO A 430 0.35 3.46 20.97
C PRO A 430 1.16 2.20 20.64
N VAL A 431 1.98 2.27 19.59
CA VAL A 431 2.84 1.17 19.14
C VAL A 431 4.29 1.45 19.56
N PRO A 432 4.89 0.62 20.44
CA PRO A 432 6.30 0.74 20.77
C PRO A 432 7.18 0.63 19.53
N VAL A 433 8.06 1.61 19.33
CA VAL A 433 8.99 1.64 18.20
C VAL A 433 10.36 1.13 18.66
N PRO A 434 10.77 -0.09 18.27
CA PRO A 434 12.08 -0.61 18.61
C PRO A 434 13.19 0.14 17.85
N LYS A 435 14.39 0.22 18.42
CA LYS A 435 15.52 0.94 17.80
C LYS A 435 15.88 0.38 16.43
N GLU A 436 15.68 -0.92 16.24
CA GLU A 436 15.88 -1.67 15.01
C GLU A 436 14.99 -1.17 13.86
N ALA A 437 13.80 -0.63 14.16
CA ALA A 437 12.92 -0.06 13.14
C ALA A 437 13.42 1.30 12.62
N LEU A 438 14.35 1.93 13.32
CA LEU A 438 14.92 3.25 13.03
C LEU A 438 16.25 3.16 12.27
N MET A 439 16.67 1.97 11.84
CA MET A 439 17.88 1.81 11.02
C MET A 439 17.75 2.61 9.72
N SER A 440 18.82 3.34 9.39
CA SER A 440 18.89 4.10 8.13
C SER A 440 18.96 3.16 6.94
N ARG A 441 18.55 3.65 5.76
CA ARG A 441 18.70 2.91 4.50
C ARG A 441 20.15 2.43 4.30
N VAL A 442 21.12 3.29 4.56
CA VAL A 442 22.55 2.96 4.43
C VAL A 442 22.93 1.79 5.34
N ALA A 443 22.52 1.82 6.61
CA ALA A 443 22.78 0.75 7.56
C ALA A 443 22.14 -0.58 7.11
N VAL A 444 20.87 -0.56 6.67
CA VAL A 444 20.19 -1.77 6.15
C VAL A 444 20.93 -2.35 4.95
N HIS A 445 21.36 -1.52 3.99
CA HIS A 445 22.13 -1.97 2.83
C HIS A 445 23.50 -2.54 3.21
N GLN A 446 24.20 -1.95 4.18
CA GLN A 446 25.47 -2.46 4.68
C GLN A 446 25.31 -3.84 5.34
N VAL A 447 24.27 -4.02 6.18
CA VAL A 447 23.98 -5.31 6.82
C VAL A 447 23.63 -6.38 5.76
N LEU A 448 22.81 -6.02 4.76
CA LEU A 448 22.51 -6.91 3.64
C LEU A 448 23.75 -7.28 2.81
N ALA A 449 24.64 -6.32 2.55
CA ALA A 449 25.88 -6.57 1.82
C ALA A 449 26.83 -7.49 2.60
N LYS A 450 26.98 -7.28 3.92
CA LYS A 450 27.77 -8.16 4.79
C LYS A 450 27.19 -9.57 4.83
N ALA A 451 25.87 -9.72 4.93
CA ALA A 451 25.20 -11.02 4.87
C ALA A 451 25.40 -11.72 3.51
N ALA A 452 25.37 -10.98 2.41
CA ALA A 452 25.64 -11.52 1.08
C ALA A 452 27.08 -12.02 0.96
N ALA A 453 28.06 -11.27 1.48
CA ALA A 453 29.45 -11.68 1.51
C ALA A 453 29.65 -12.95 2.34
N ALA A 454 29.01 -13.07 3.51
CA ALA A 454 29.04 -14.27 4.33
C ALA A 454 28.43 -15.49 3.62
N ARG A 455 27.30 -15.32 2.94
CA ARG A 455 26.67 -16.39 2.15
C ARG A 455 27.52 -16.80 0.95
N ALA A 456 28.19 -15.86 0.30
CA ALA A 456 29.13 -16.15 -0.79
C ALA A 456 30.38 -16.90 -0.29
N ALA A 457 30.91 -16.52 0.88
CA ALA A 457 32.02 -17.25 1.51
C ALA A 457 31.63 -18.68 1.86
N PHE A 458 30.44 -18.87 2.46
CA PHE A 458 29.89 -20.20 2.75
C PHE A 458 29.76 -21.06 1.48
N ALA A 459 29.20 -20.49 0.40
CA ALA A 459 29.04 -21.20 -0.86
C ALA A 459 30.39 -21.67 -1.43
N ARG A 460 31.41 -20.80 -1.41
CA ARG A 460 32.77 -21.15 -1.83
C ARG A 460 33.38 -22.26 -0.97
N SER A 461 33.26 -22.17 0.37
CA SER A 461 33.83 -23.19 1.27
C SER A 461 33.14 -24.54 1.16
N ALA A 462 31.85 -24.55 0.79
CA ALA A 462 31.06 -25.78 0.66
C ALA A 462 31.07 -26.35 -0.77
N GLY A 463 31.86 -25.79 -1.69
CA GLY A 463 31.90 -26.22 -3.10
C GLY A 463 30.56 -26.03 -3.84
N LEU A 464 29.69 -25.16 -3.35
CA LEU A 464 28.34 -24.97 -3.86
C LEU A 464 28.34 -23.99 -5.03
N ALA A 465 27.52 -24.28 -6.04
CA ALA A 465 27.31 -23.35 -7.14
C ALA A 465 26.66 -22.05 -6.64
N ILE A 466 27.32 -20.92 -6.93
CA ILE A 466 26.76 -19.59 -6.71
C ILE A 466 25.89 -19.27 -7.92
N VAL A 467 24.62 -18.93 -7.70
CA VAL A 467 23.73 -18.48 -8.77
C VAL A 467 24.01 -16.99 -9.04
N PRO A 468 24.58 -16.60 -10.19
CA PRO A 468 24.83 -15.20 -10.52
C PRO A 468 23.53 -14.46 -10.86
N ALA A 469 23.59 -13.12 -10.76
CA ALA A 469 22.43 -12.23 -10.89
C ALA A 469 21.65 -12.36 -12.22
N SER A 470 22.28 -12.80 -13.30
CA SER A 470 21.69 -12.92 -14.64
C SER A 470 20.87 -14.20 -14.84
N ALA A 471 21.25 -15.33 -14.22
CA ALA A 471 20.61 -16.63 -14.45
C ALA A 471 19.23 -16.75 -13.78
N ALA A 472 19.02 -16.11 -12.62
CA ALA A 472 17.74 -16.12 -11.93
C ALA A 472 16.67 -15.24 -12.61
N ALA A 473 17.08 -14.21 -13.36
CA ALA A 473 16.18 -13.33 -14.11
C ALA A 473 15.65 -13.98 -15.40
N ALA A 474 16.35 -14.99 -15.91
CA ALA A 474 15.98 -15.74 -17.12
C ALA A 474 14.96 -16.87 -16.88
N HIS A 475 14.59 -17.15 -15.62
CA HIS A 475 13.71 -18.27 -15.28
C HIS A 475 12.24 -17.84 -15.15
N PRO A 476 11.32 -18.28 -16.02
CA PRO A 476 9.89 -17.93 -15.94
C PRO A 476 9.23 -18.39 -14.63
N ALA A 477 9.72 -19.49 -14.05
CA ALA A 477 9.26 -20.07 -12.79
C ALA A 477 9.65 -19.27 -11.52
N LEU A 478 10.45 -18.21 -11.66
CA LEU A 478 10.84 -17.31 -10.56
C LEU A 478 10.17 -15.93 -10.65
N ARG A 479 9.27 -15.72 -11.62
CA ARG A 479 8.42 -14.52 -11.67
C ARG A 479 7.25 -14.70 -10.69
N PRO A 480 7.06 -13.83 -9.69
CA PRO A 480 5.98 -13.98 -8.69
C PRO A 480 4.56 -13.73 -9.22
N HIS A 481 4.40 -13.60 -10.53
CA HIS A 481 3.14 -13.27 -11.17
C HIS A 481 2.89 -14.35 -12.21
N VAL A 482 1.68 -14.93 -12.21
CA VAL A 482 1.29 -16.11 -13.00
C VAL A 482 1.58 -17.46 -12.31
N LYS A 483 0.96 -17.68 -11.15
CA LYS A 483 0.38 -18.96 -10.67
C LYS A 483 -0.19 -18.76 -9.24
N LYS A 484 -1.23 -17.95 -9.14
CA LYS A 484 -2.26 -18.13 -8.10
C LYS A 484 -3.58 -18.44 -8.80
N THR A 485 -3.57 -19.53 -9.56
CA THR A 485 -4.80 -20.23 -9.92
C THR A 485 -5.15 -21.12 -8.75
N THR A 486 -6.26 -20.77 -8.13
CA THR A 486 -7.21 -21.63 -7.43
C THR A 486 -6.99 -23.13 -7.60
N THR A 487 -6.51 -23.78 -6.54
CA THR A 487 -6.97 -25.12 -6.15
C THR A 487 -6.90 -25.18 -4.63
N ALA A 488 -8.03 -24.84 -4.00
CA ALA A 488 -8.42 -25.55 -2.80
C ALA A 488 -8.89 -26.92 -3.29
N GLU A 489 -8.05 -27.94 -3.19
CA GLU A 489 -8.50 -29.32 -3.17
C GLU A 489 -8.26 -29.85 -1.77
N THR A 490 -9.38 -30.14 -1.13
CA THR A 490 -9.57 -31.03 0.01
C THR A 490 -8.70 -32.28 -0.06
N LYS A 491 -7.96 -32.54 1.02
CA LYS A 491 -8.02 -33.83 1.71
C LYS A 491 -7.81 -33.63 3.20
#